data_AF-A0A2V7DW21-F1
#
_entry.id   AF-A0A2V7DW21-F1
#
_cell.length_a   1.000
_cell.length_b   1.000
_cell.length_c   1.000
_cell.angle_alpha   90.00
_cell.angle_beta   90.00
_cell.angle_gamma   90.00
#
_symmetry.space_group_name_H-M   'P 1'
#
loop_
_entity.id
_entity.type
_entity.pdbx_description
1 polymer ?
#
loop_
_entity_poly.entity_id
_entity_poly.type
_entity_poly.pdbx_seq_one_letter_code
_entity_poly.pdbx_strand_id
1 'polypeptide(L)'
;MRDLHRSEHQRAMIAEANLAWRPALSVMDCLEAFVDGGPEAGRRAAPGVFLASEDRCALDAAAIALLRLHGMTGPAARGPIGETAQLARAIALGVGQPPASVAVVPVEPSARDVAQRIGELLARG
;
A
#
# COMPACT_ATOMS: atom_id res chain seq x y z
N MET A 1 6.90 -21.37 -9.13
CA MET A 1 5.88 -20.30 -9.35
C MET A 1 6.06 -19.62 -10.71
N ARG A 2 5.95 -20.34 -11.85
CA ARG A 2 6.11 -19.72 -13.18
C ARG A 2 4.85 -18.97 -13.62
N ASP A 3 3.69 -19.47 -13.25
CA ASP A 3 2.41 -18.97 -13.76
C ASP A 3 2.07 -17.57 -13.24
N LEU A 4 2.30 -17.29 -11.94
CA LEU A 4 2.09 -15.94 -11.40
C LEU A 4 3.20 -14.95 -11.80
N HIS A 5 4.47 -15.32 -11.61
CA HIS A 5 5.60 -14.36 -11.71
C HIS A 5 5.94 -13.93 -13.14
N ARG A 6 5.47 -14.66 -14.16
CA ARG A 6 5.68 -14.32 -15.57
C ARG A 6 4.41 -13.89 -16.30
N SER A 7 3.28 -13.81 -15.60
CA SER A 7 2.01 -13.40 -16.19
C SER A 7 1.92 -11.89 -16.33
N GLU A 8 1.43 -11.41 -17.48
CA GLU A 8 1.05 -10.01 -17.66
C GLU A 8 -0.09 -9.56 -16.72
N HIS A 9 -0.87 -10.53 -16.23
CA HIS A 9 -1.96 -10.33 -15.28
C HIS A 9 -1.55 -10.50 -13.82
N GLN A 10 -0.24 -10.59 -13.52
CA GLN A 10 0.27 -10.86 -12.17
C GLN A 10 -0.41 -10.01 -11.08
N ARG A 11 -0.56 -8.69 -11.29
CA ARG A 11 -1.22 -7.79 -10.34
C ARG A 11 -2.68 -8.13 -10.08
N ALA A 12 -3.42 -8.54 -11.11
CA ALA A 12 -4.81 -8.95 -10.96
C ALA A 12 -4.90 -10.30 -10.24
N MET A 13 -4.03 -11.25 -10.59
CA MET A 13 -3.95 -12.56 -9.94
C MET A 13 -3.60 -12.45 -8.45
N ILE A 14 -2.73 -11.52 -8.06
CA ILE A 14 -2.42 -11.25 -6.64
C ILE A 14 -3.68 -10.79 -5.89
N ALA A 15 -4.43 -9.84 -6.48
CA ALA A 15 -5.69 -9.38 -5.89
C ALA A 15 -6.73 -10.50 -5.76
N GLU A 16 -6.79 -11.43 -6.71
CA GLU A 16 -7.69 -12.59 -6.67
C GLU A 16 -7.27 -13.65 -5.66
N ALA A 17 -5.97 -13.94 -5.56
CA ALA A 17 -5.44 -14.87 -4.55
C ALA A 17 -5.81 -14.44 -3.13
N ASN A 18 -5.90 -13.14 -2.92
CA ASN A 18 -6.30 -12.51 -1.66
C ASN A 18 -7.78 -12.75 -1.28
N LEU A 19 -8.64 -13.24 -2.18
CA LEU A 19 -10.02 -13.63 -1.85
C LEU A 19 -10.09 -14.85 -0.94
N ALA A 20 -9.07 -15.72 -0.98
CA ALA A 20 -9.04 -16.95 -0.19
C ALA A 20 -8.82 -16.70 1.31
N TRP A 21 -8.31 -15.52 1.71
CA TRP A 21 -7.92 -15.24 3.08
C TRP A 21 -8.33 -13.84 3.51
N ARG A 22 -9.02 -13.76 4.66
CA ARG A 22 -9.45 -12.51 5.31
C ARG A 22 -8.84 -12.42 6.72
N PRO A 23 -7.59 -11.91 6.84
CA PRO A 23 -6.98 -11.67 8.14
C PRO A 23 -7.86 -10.73 8.98
N ALA A 24 -7.94 -10.98 10.28
CA ALA A 24 -8.60 -10.05 11.21
C ALA A 24 -7.79 -8.75 11.39
N LEU A 25 -6.46 -8.84 11.27
CA LEU A 25 -5.55 -7.70 11.36
C LEU A 25 -4.31 -7.97 10.50
N SER A 26 -3.90 -6.96 9.74
CA SER A 26 -2.62 -6.94 9.02
C SER A 26 -1.72 -5.87 9.63
N VAL A 27 -0.44 -6.21 9.85
CA VAL A 27 0.59 -5.30 10.38
C VAL A 27 1.76 -5.28 9.41
N MET A 28 2.26 -4.10 9.08
CA MET A 28 3.39 -3.90 8.19
C MET A 28 4.52 -3.19 8.94
N ASP A 29 5.70 -3.82 8.95
CA ASP A 29 6.95 -3.18 9.33
C ASP A 29 7.37 -2.21 8.22
N CYS A 30 7.38 -0.92 8.53
CA CYS A 30 7.85 0.13 7.62
C CYS A 30 9.03 0.89 8.24
N LEU A 31 9.86 0.22 9.05
CA LEU A 31 11.08 0.82 9.58
C LEU A 31 12.05 1.17 8.45
N GLU A 32 12.17 0.27 7.47
CA GLU A 32 12.95 0.46 6.25
C GLU A 32 12.20 -0.02 5.01
N ALA A 33 12.48 0.59 3.86
CA ALA A 33 11.89 0.19 2.59
C ALA A 33 12.82 0.48 1.40
N PHE A 34 12.63 -0.23 0.30
CA PHE A 34 13.15 0.18 -1.01
C PHE A 34 12.14 1.07 -1.72
N VAL A 35 12.60 2.20 -2.25
CA VAL A 35 11.74 3.17 -2.97
C VAL A 35 11.88 3.08 -4.50
N ASP A 36 12.74 2.20 -4.99
CA ASP A 36 12.89 1.82 -6.40
C ASP A 36 13.48 0.42 -6.53
N GLY A 37 13.65 -0.09 -7.76
CA GLY A 37 14.31 -1.36 -8.05
C GLY A 37 13.52 -2.63 -7.69
N GLY A 38 12.51 -2.53 -6.84
CA GLY A 38 11.65 -3.64 -6.42
C GLY A 38 11.93 -4.07 -4.98
N PRO A 39 11.36 -5.20 -4.54
CA PRO A 39 11.39 -5.59 -3.13
C PRO A 39 12.74 -6.15 -2.66
N GLU A 40 13.70 -6.37 -3.55
CA GLU A 40 14.99 -7.03 -3.24
C GLU A 40 16.21 -6.12 -3.36
N ALA A 41 16.14 -5.02 -4.13
CA ALA A 41 17.24 -4.10 -4.34
C ALA A 41 16.72 -2.71 -4.72
N GLY A 42 17.48 -1.67 -4.36
CA GLY A 42 17.15 -0.29 -4.70
C GLY A 42 17.71 0.70 -3.68
N ARG A 43 17.30 1.97 -3.81
CA ARG A 43 17.54 3.00 -2.79
C ARG A 43 16.72 2.70 -1.55
N ARG A 44 17.39 2.64 -0.40
CA ARG A 44 16.75 2.49 0.91
C ARG A 44 16.19 3.83 1.39
N ALA A 45 15.04 3.78 2.03
CA ALA A 45 14.47 4.82 2.85
C ALA A 45 14.16 4.26 4.25
N ALA A 46 14.09 5.14 5.25
CA ALA A 46 13.72 4.78 6.61
C ALA A 46 12.44 5.52 7.03
N PRO A 47 11.25 5.02 6.68
CA PRO A 47 10.00 5.64 7.11
C PRO A 47 9.78 5.59 8.62
N GLY A 48 10.33 4.59 9.31
CA GLY A 48 10.43 4.58 10.77
C GLY A 48 9.09 4.40 11.49
N VAL A 49 8.11 3.73 10.87
CA VAL A 49 6.79 3.50 11.47
C VAL A 49 6.32 2.06 11.29
N PHE A 50 5.32 1.67 12.08
CA PHE A 50 4.49 0.50 11.79
C PHE A 50 3.13 0.97 11.28
N LEU A 51 2.57 0.25 10.32
CA LEU A 51 1.19 0.43 9.86
C LEU A 51 0.37 -0.81 10.25
N ALA A 52 -0.89 -0.61 10.63
CA ALA A 52 -1.81 -1.69 10.95
C ALA A 52 -3.22 -1.37 10.48
N SER A 53 -3.95 -2.38 10.00
CA SER A 53 -5.34 -2.25 9.55
C SER A 53 -6.04 -3.60 9.50
N GLU A 54 -7.33 -3.63 9.80
CA GLU A 54 -8.22 -4.77 9.54
C GLU A 54 -8.61 -4.85 8.04
N ASP A 55 -8.49 -3.73 7.32
CA ASP A 55 -8.68 -3.65 5.87
C ASP A 55 -7.34 -3.68 5.13
N ARG A 56 -7.16 -4.71 4.29
CA ARG A 56 -5.93 -4.92 3.52
C ARG A 56 -5.70 -3.83 2.46
N CYS A 57 -6.74 -3.39 1.77
CA CYS A 57 -6.62 -2.33 0.76
C CYS A 57 -6.25 -1.00 1.41
N ALA A 58 -6.79 -0.70 2.60
CA ALA A 58 -6.41 0.47 3.37
C ALA A 58 -4.93 0.45 3.77
N LEU A 59 -4.41 -0.72 4.20
CA LEU A 59 -3.00 -0.89 4.53
C LEU A 59 -2.09 -0.70 3.32
N ASP A 60 -2.42 -1.34 2.19
CA ASP A 60 -1.66 -1.23 0.94
C ASP A 60 -1.65 0.23 0.43
N ALA A 61 -2.80 0.92 0.51
CA ALA A 61 -2.90 2.32 0.12
C ALA A 61 -2.02 3.22 1.00
N ALA A 62 -2.06 3.03 2.33
CA ALA A 62 -1.23 3.77 3.26
C ALA A 62 0.27 3.50 3.03
N ALA A 63 0.64 2.26 2.73
CA ALA A 63 2.03 1.89 2.41
C ALA A 63 2.50 2.55 1.09
N ILE A 64 1.67 2.58 0.05
CA ILE A 64 1.99 3.29 -1.20
C ILE A 64 2.16 4.79 -0.95
N ALA A 65 1.27 5.40 -0.18
CA ALA A 65 1.39 6.81 0.21
C ALA A 65 2.70 7.06 0.96
N LEU A 66 3.04 6.22 1.93
CA LEU A 66 4.29 6.29 2.68
C LEU A 66 5.50 6.21 1.74
N LEU A 67 5.56 5.22 0.85
CA LEU A 67 6.64 5.11 -0.14
C LEU A 67 6.76 6.36 -1.01
N ARG A 68 5.65 6.94 -1.46
CA ARG A 68 5.64 8.20 -2.24
C ARG A 68 6.23 9.37 -1.44
N LEU A 69 5.91 9.49 -0.16
CA LEU A 69 6.50 10.50 0.73
C LEU A 69 8.02 10.36 0.86
N HIS A 70 8.55 9.15 0.63
CA HIS A 70 9.98 8.82 0.68
C HIS A 70 10.66 8.75 -0.70
N GLY A 71 10.00 9.24 -1.76
CA GLY A 71 10.61 9.34 -3.08
C GLY A 71 10.52 8.05 -3.91
N MET A 72 9.40 7.34 -3.79
CA MET A 72 9.07 6.19 -4.65
C MET A 72 9.12 6.55 -6.13
N THR A 73 9.66 5.64 -6.94
CA THR A 73 9.61 5.74 -8.40
C THR A 73 8.83 4.58 -9.02
N GLY A 74 8.60 4.62 -10.33
CA GLY A 74 7.87 3.57 -11.05
C GLY A 74 6.37 3.85 -11.23
N PRO A 75 5.61 2.84 -11.70
CA PRO A 75 4.20 3.03 -12.10
C PRO A 75 3.29 3.48 -10.95
N ALA A 76 3.52 2.97 -9.74
CA ALA A 76 2.71 3.30 -8.58
C ALA A 76 3.04 4.67 -7.96
N ALA A 77 4.06 5.39 -8.45
CA ALA A 77 4.48 6.67 -7.88
C ALA A 77 3.64 7.88 -8.34
N ARG A 78 2.75 7.67 -9.32
CA ARG A 78 1.98 8.73 -9.98
C ARG A 78 0.49 8.41 -9.98
N GLY A 79 -0.32 9.45 -10.21
CA GLY A 79 -1.78 9.33 -10.26
C GLY A 79 -2.41 8.98 -8.91
N PRO A 80 -3.73 8.78 -8.87
CA PRO A 80 -4.43 8.28 -7.69
C PRO A 80 -3.86 6.94 -7.20
N ILE A 81 -3.77 6.74 -5.90
CA ILE A 81 -3.29 5.50 -5.28
C ILE A 81 -4.24 4.35 -5.60
N GLY A 82 -5.55 4.62 -5.56
CA GLY A 82 -6.61 3.66 -5.87
C GLY A 82 -6.58 3.14 -7.30
N GLU A 83 -5.92 3.85 -8.22
CA GLU A 83 -5.76 3.45 -9.62
C GLU A 83 -4.55 2.55 -9.88
N THR A 84 -3.73 2.26 -8.86
CA THR A 84 -2.69 1.24 -9.02
C THR A 84 -3.33 -0.11 -9.34
N ALA A 85 -2.87 -0.78 -10.40
CA ALA A 85 -3.62 -1.89 -11.00
C ALA A 85 -3.98 -3.03 -10.03
N GLN A 86 -3.13 -3.32 -9.04
CA GLN A 86 -3.42 -4.33 -8.01
C GLN A 86 -4.51 -3.84 -7.03
N LEU A 87 -4.40 -2.60 -6.54
CA LEU A 87 -5.34 -2.03 -5.58
C LEU A 87 -6.72 -1.80 -6.22
N ALA A 88 -6.75 -1.27 -7.44
CA ALA A 88 -7.97 -1.11 -8.23
C ALA A 88 -8.72 -2.44 -8.40
N ARG A 89 -8.00 -3.52 -8.72
CA ARG A 89 -8.59 -4.86 -8.84
C ARG A 89 -9.08 -5.39 -7.49
N ALA A 90 -8.31 -5.21 -6.42
CA ALA A 90 -8.69 -5.67 -5.08
C ALA A 90 -9.98 -4.98 -4.59
N ILE A 91 -10.10 -3.67 -4.81
CA ILE A 91 -11.31 -2.89 -4.51
C ILE A 91 -12.49 -3.39 -5.33
N ALA A 92 -12.31 -3.58 -6.65
CA ALA A 92 -13.37 -4.09 -7.53
C ALA A 92 -13.85 -5.51 -7.14
N LEU A 93 -12.99 -6.30 -6.50
CA LEU A 93 -13.31 -7.64 -6.00
C LEU A 93 -13.90 -7.62 -4.57
N GLY A 94 -14.05 -6.44 -3.94
CA GLY A 94 -14.57 -6.31 -2.59
C GLY A 94 -13.60 -6.82 -1.51
N VAL A 95 -12.29 -6.82 -1.77
CA VAL A 95 -11.26 -7.22 -0.80
C VAL A 95 -11.08 -6.17 0.30
N GLY A 96 -11.36 -4.91 0.01
CA GLY A 96 -11.25 -3.81 0.97
C GLY A 96 -11.73 -2.48 0.39
N GLN A 97 -11.54 -1.43 1.18
CA GLN A 97 -12.05 -0.08 0.91
C GLN A 97 -11.13 0.75 -0.02
N PRO A 98 -11.69 1.72 -0.76
CA PRO A 98 -10.90 2.65 -1.57
C PRO A 98 -10.10 3.65 -0.71
N PRO A 99 -8.97 4.19 -1.20
CA PRO A 99 -8.12 5.09 -0.40
C PRO A 99 -8.85 6.30 0.19
N ALA A 100 -9.76 6.91 -0.57
CA ALA A 100 -10.48 8.10 -0.14
C ALA A 100 -11.40 7.89 1.07
N SER A 101 -11.76 6.65 1.43
CA SER A 101 -12.56 6.35 2.63
C SER A 101 -11.70 5.94 3.83
N VAL A 102 -10.38 5.91 3.69
CA VAL A 102 -9.44 5.49 4.74
C VAL A 102 -9.09 6.66 5.65
N ALA A 103 -9.32 6.48 6.95
CA ALA A 103 -8.83 7.39 7.98
C ALA A 103 -7.49 6.87 8.55
N VAL A 104 -6.49 7.73 8.63
CA VAL A 104 -5.18 7.39 9.22
C VAL A 104 -5.11 7.97 10.62
N VAL A 105 -5.00 7.09 11.62
CA VAL A 105 -5.00 7.49 13.04
C VAL A 105 -3.62 7.25 13.64
N PRO A 106 -2.92 8.29 14.11
CA PRO A 106 -1.65 8.13 14.79
C PRO A 106 -1.86 7.53 16.19
N VAL A 107 -1.14 6.46 16.50
CA VAL A 107 -1.19 5.80 17.82
C VAL A 107 -0.45 6.61 18.88
N GLU A 108 0.55 7.38 18.48
CA GLU A 108 1.36 8.22 19.37
C GLU A 108 1.62 9.62 18.80
N PRO A 109 1.94 10.61 19.66
CA PRO A 109 2.23 11.98 19.26
C PRO A 109 3.25 12.17 18.14
N SER A 110 4.33 11.38 18.12
CA SER A 110 5.41 11.45 17.14
C SER A 110 4.94 11.06 15.73
N ALA A 111 3.91 10.22 15.61
CA ALA A 111 3.37 9.76 14.33
C ALA A 111 2.37 10.73 13.67
N ARG A 112 2.04 11.87 14.30
CA ARG A 112 1.00 12.77 13.80
C ARG A 112 1.30 13.34 12.42
N ASP A 113 2.52 13.81 12.17
CA ASP A 113 2.88 14.42 10.88
C ASP A 113 2.77 13.41 9.73
N VAL A 114 3.37 12.23 9.90
CA VAL A 114 3.33 11.17 8.89
C VAL A 114 1.90 10.67 8.68
N ALA A 115 1.09 10.49 9.73
CA ALA A 115 -0.31 10.10 9.61
C ALA A 115 -1.12 11.12 8.81
N GLN A 116 -0.94 12.41 9.09
CA GLN A 116 -1.60 13.49 8.36
C GLN A 116 -1.21 13.47 6.87
N ARG A 117 0.09 13.39 6.57
CA ARG A 117 0.59 13.40 5.18
C ARG A 117 0.15 12.18 4.38
N ILE A 118 0.06 11.01 5.01
CA ILE A 118 -0.55 9.81 4.39
C ILE A 118 -2.02 10.12 4.09
N GLY A 119 -2.80 10.59 5.07
CA GLY A 119 -4.22 10.91 4.88
C GLY A 119 -4.48 11.90 3.75
N GLU A 120 -3.65 12.94 3.63
CA GLU A 120 -3.72 13.94 2.54
C GLU A 120 -3.46 13.35 1.15
N LEU A 121 -2.66 12.29 1.05
CA LEU A 121 -2.43 11.57 -0.21
C LEU A 121 -3.60 10.63 -0.52
N LEU A 122 -4.11 9.91 0.48
CA LEU A 122 -5.24 8.98 0.30
C LEU A 122 -6.53 9.71 -0.10
N ALA A 123 -6.74 10.92 0.42
CA ALA A 123 -7.89 11.77 0.08
C ALA A 123 -7.95 12.19 -1.41
N ARG A 124 -6.83 12.04 -2.16
CA ARG A 124 -6.77 12.36 -3.59
C ARG A 124 -7.24 11.22 -4.48
N GLY A 125 -7.66 10.09 -3.89
CA GLY A 125 -8.02 8.85 -4.58
C GLY A 125 -6.86 7.89 -4.66
#